data_AF-A0A920UTF0-F1
#
_entry.id   AF-A0A920UTF0-F1
#
_cell.length_a   1.000
_cell.length_b   1.000
_cell.length_c   1.000
_cell.angle_alpha   90.00
_cell.angle_beta   90.00
_cell.angle_gamma   90.00
#
_symmetry.space_group_name_H-M   'P 1'
#
loop_
_entity.id
_entity.type
_entity.pdbx_description
1 polymer ?
#
loop_
_entity_poly.entity_id
_entity_poly.type
_entity_poly.pdbx_seq_one_letter_code
_entity_poly.pdbx_strand_id
1 'polypeptide(L)'
;MVAAGFTPGEADNLRRAMGAWRRHGDLSGYKEMLVNGMCERGYPESFAKQIYQQILGFGEYGFPEGPCPQFCSAGLRSAWLKYHQPAAFTCALLNSQPRGFYAPAQLIKMTPPWRTSKTYRCDSQRLGINLEQDKETLALRLGLHMINGFSQTGAIRLLNARADRAFRNLQDFAQRPASTKLTYRHSLQPTLL
;
A
#
# COMPACT_ATOMS: atom_id res chain seq x y z
N MET A 1 -0.38 2.95 36.29
CA MET A 1 0.86 2.98 37.10
C MET A 1 1.06 4.26 37.88
N VAL A 2 1.36 5.41 37.26
CA VAL A 2 1.81 6.62 38.01
C VAL A 2 0.69 7.32 38.79
N ALA A 3 -0.45 7.62 38.15
CA ALA A 3 -1.50 8.44 38.77
C ALA A 3 -2.39 7.67 39.75
N ALA A 4 -2.72 6.41 39.45
CA ALA A 4 -3.70 5.61 40.20
C ALA A 4 -3.16 4.27 40.73
N GLY A 5 -1.87 3.98 40.53
CA GLY A 5 -1.25 2.78 41.11
C GLY A 5 -1.49 1.46 40.40
N PHE A 6 -2.32 1.43 39.36
CA PHE A 6 -2.56 0.19 38.60
C PHE A 6 -1.26 -0.46 38.14
N THR A 7 -1.16 -1.77 38.33
CA THR A 7 -0.20 -2.64 37.66
C THR A 7 -0.41 -2.59 36.13
N PRO A 8 0.60 -2.97 35.33
CA PRO A 8 0.44 -3.04 33.88
C PRO A 8 -0.74 -3.93 33.43
N GLY A 9 -0.99 -5.03 34.13
CA GLY A 9 -2.10 -5.95 33.83
C GLY A 9 -3.47 -5.32 34.12
N GLU A 10 -3.62 -4.64 35.26
CA GLU A 10 -4.86 -3.94 35.59
C GLU A 10 -5.17 -2.79 34.63
N ALA A 11 -4.13 -2.09 34.17
CA ALA A 11 -4.28 -1.03 33.17
C ALA A 11 -4.74 -1.59 31.80
N ASP A 12 -4.23 -2.75 31.36
CA ASP A 12 -4.73 -3.39 30.13
C ASP A 12 -6.16 -3.92 30.32
N ASN A 13 -6.48 -4.46 31.49
CA ASN A 13 -7.85 -4.89 31.81
C ASN A 13 -8.83 -3.71 31.77
N LEU A 14 -8.47 -2.56 32.34
CA LEU A 14 -9.23 -1.31 32.21
C LEU A 14 -9.41 -0.93 30.74
N ARG A 15 -8.34 -0.95 29.93
CA ARG A 15 -8.39 -0.65 28.49
C ARG A 15 -9.35 -1.57 27.72
N ARG A 16 -9.33 -2.87 28.02
CA ARG A 16 -10.25 -3.85 27.41
C ARG A 16 -11.69 -3.61 27.85
N ALA A 17 -11.91 -3.34 29.13
CA ALA A 17 -13.23 -3.04 29.68
C ALA A 17 -13.83 -1.79 29.02
N MET A 18 -13.02 -0.74 28.79
CA MET A 18 -13.45 0.46 28.06
C MET A 18 -13.94 0.16 26.64
N GLY A 19 -13.25 -0.69 25.89
CA GLY A 19 -13.69 -1.08 24.54
C GLY A 19 -14.97 -1.93 24.52
N ALA A 20 -15.31 -2.60 25.62
CA ALA A 20 -16.52 -3.41 25.77
C ALA A 20 -17.69 -2.66 26.42
N TRP A 21 -17.42 -1.53 27.06
CA TRP A 21 -18.36 -0.77 27.89
C TRP A 21 -19.66 -0.42 27.19
N ARG A 22 -19.59 0.04 25.94
CA ARG A 22 -20.78 0.47 25.19
C ARG A 22 -21.74 -0.68 24.89
N ARG A 23 -21.28 -1.94 24.95
CA ARG A 23 -22.09 -3.15 24.76
C ARG A 23 -22.65 -3.73 26.05
N HIS A 24 -21.93 -3.61 27.17
CA HIS A 24 -22.26 -4.30 28.42
C HIS A 24 -22.55 -3.36 29.61
N GLY A 25 -22.36 -2.05 29.45
CA GLY A 25 -22.82 -1.00 30.36
C GLY A 25 -22.00 -0.79 31.63
N ASP A 26 -21.24 -1.78 32.09
CA ASP A 26 -20.62 -1.70 33.42
C ASP A 26 -19.11 -1.42 33.40
N LEU A 27 -18.74 -0.26 33.98
CA LEU A 27 -17.36 0.15 34.28
C LEU A 27 -17.24 0.70 35.71
N SER A 28 -18.25 0.48 36.54
CA SER A 28 -18.37 1.08 37.87
C SER A 28 -17.23 0.66 38.80
N GLY A 29 -16.85 -0.63 38.80
CA GLY A 29 -15.74 -1.12 39.63
C GLY A 29 -14.39 -0.48 39.30
N TYR A 30 -14.11 -0.24 38.02
CA TYR A 30 -12.87 0.44 37.61
C TYR A 30 -12.84 1.93 37.95
N LYS A 31 -14.01 2.57 38.00
CA LYS A 31 -14.13 3.98 38.43
C LYS A 31 -13.67 4.14 39.88
N GLU A 32 -14.15 3.28 40.77
CA GLU A 32 -13.77 3.33 42.18
C GLU A 32 -12.28 3.05 42.37
N MET A 33 -11.75 2.02 41.71
CA MET A 33 -10.31 1.72 41.76
C MET A 33 -9.46 2.89 41.27
N LEU A 34 -9.85 3.55 40.17
CA LEU A 34 -9.12 4.70 39.63
C LEU A 34 -9.19 5.90 40.59
N VAL A 35 -10.39 6.25 41.08
CA VAL A 35 -10.59 7.41 41.95
C VAL A 35 -9.88 7.22 43.29
N ASN A 36 -10.06 6.06 43.93
CA ASN A 36 -9.41 5.75 45.19
C ASN A 36 -7.88 5.73 45.04
N GLY A 37 -7.37 5.08 43.99
CA GLY A 37 -5.93 5.02 43.73
C GLY A 37 -5.30 6.39 43.44
N MET A 38 -6.06 7.35 42.90
CA MET A 38 -5.62 8.74 42.74
C MET A 38 -5.71 9.52 44.06
N CYS A 39 -6.79 9.36 44.82
CA CYS A 39 -6.95 10.02 46.13
C CYS A 39 -5.87 9.60 47.13
N GLU A 40 -5.53 8.29 47.19
CA GLU A 40 -4.43 7.77 48.02
C GLU A 40 -3.06 8.38 47.69
N ARG A 41 -2.92 8.91 46.47
CA ARG A 41 -1.69 9.58 45.98
C ARG A 41 -1.75 11.10 46.10
N GLY A 42 -2.77 11.64 46.77
CA GLY A 42 -2.91 13.07 47.05
C GLY A 42 -3.63 13.88 45.97
N TYR A 43 -4.27 13.24 44.99
CA TYR A 43 -5.09 13.95 44.01
C TYR A 43 -6.49 14.26 44.57
N PRO A 44 -7.06 15.44 44.30
CA PRO A 44 -8.44 15.74 44.65
C PRO A 44 -9.43 14.80 43.95
N GLU A 45 -10.46 14.38 44.67
CA GLU A 45 -11.49 13.46 44.13
C GLU A 45 -12.20 14.04 42.90
N SER A 46 -12.46 15.35 42.89
CA SER A 46 -13.06 16.06 41.76
C SER A 46 -12.20 15.96 40.50
N PHE A 47 -10.87 16.06 40.65
CA PHE A 47 -9.92 15.89 39.56
C PHE A 47 -9.89 14.44 39.07
N ALA A 48 -9.87 13.46 39.98
CA ALA A 48 -9.89 12.05 39.61
C ALA A 48 -11.17 11.66 38.84
N LYS A 49 -12.33 12.20 39.27
CA LYS A 49 -13.61 12.04 38.56
C LYS A 49 -13.60 12.66 37.16
N GLN A 50 -12.95 13.81 36.98
CA GLN A 50 -12.79 14.43 35.66
C GLN A 50 -11.89 13.58 34.74
N ILE A 51 -10.76 13.07 35.25
CA ILE A 51 -9.86 12.18 34.50
C ILE A 51 -10.58 10.91 34.06
N TYR A 52 -11.41 10.31 34.92
CA TYR A 52 -12.25 9.19 34.55
C TYR A 52 -13.16 9.50 33.34
N GLN A 53 -13.82 10.67 33.34
CA GLN A 53 -14.67 11.08 32.20
C GLN A 53 -13.87 11.29 30.92
N GLN A 54 -12.66 11.86 31.00
CA GLN A 54 -11.79 12.01 29.83
C GLN A 54 -11.36 10.64 29.28
N ILE A 55 -10.98 9.71 30.15
CA ILE A 55 -10.61 8.35 29.79
C ILE A 55 -11.77 7.64 29.07
N LEU A 56 -13.01 7.80 29.56
CA LEU A 56 -14.21 7.29 28.87
C LEU A 56 -14.36 7.90 27.47
N GLY A 57 -14.11 9.21 27.31
CA GLY A 57 -14.14 9.87 26.00
C GLY A 57 -13.07 9.38 25.02
N PHE A 58 -11.87 9.02 25.52
CA PHE A 58 -10.79 8.48 24.69
C PHE A 58 -10.93 6.99 24.38
N GLY A 59 -11.75 6.25 25.15
CA GLY A 59 -12.00 4.82 24.93
C GLY A 59 -12.47 4.49 23.51
N GLU A 60 -13.09 5.44 22.80
CA GLU A 60 -13.59 5.27 21.43
C GLU A 60 -12.54 5.48 20.35
N TYR A 61 -11.48 6.25 20.62
CA TYR A 61 -10.46 6.67 19.64
C TYR A 61 -9.05 6.18 19.98
N GLY A 62 -8.90 5.39 21.05
CA GLY A 62 -7.62 4.86 21.48
C GLY A 62 -6.98 3.96 20.42
N PHE A 63 -5.81 4.35 19.92
CA PHE A 63 -5.02 3.55 18.98
C PHE A 63 -3.91 2.79 19.72
N PRO A 64 -3.68 1.50 19.44
CA PRO A 64 -2.59 0.76 20.06
C PRO A 64 -1.23 1.29 19.57
N GLU A 65 -0.38 1.73 20.50
CA GLU A 65 0.96 2.21 20.16
C GLU A 65 1.86 1.07 19.65
N GLY A 66 1.73 -0.15 20.17
CA GLY A 66 2.63 -1.27 19.88
C GLY A 66 2.99 -1.45 18.39
N PRO A 67 2.01 -1.55 17.46
CA PRO A 67 2.31 -1.67 16.04
C PRO A 67 2.57 -0.33 15.32
N CYS A 68 2.33 0.82 15.96
CA CYS A 68 2.42 2.15 15.35
C CYS A 68 3.80 2.47 14.73
N PRO A 69 4.95 2.20 15.40
CA PRO A 69 6.27 2.49 14.83
C PRO A 69 6.55 1.72 13.53
N GLN A 70 6.05 0.48 13.43
CA GLN A 70 6.26 -0.35 12.24
C GLN A 70 5.50 0.21 11.04
N PHE A 71 4.23 0.59 11.24
CA PHE A 71 3.43 1.23 10.21
C PHE A 71 3.99 2.60 9.80
N CYS A 72 4.43 3.41 10.77
CA CYS A 72 5.05 4.71 10.52
C CYS A 72 6.33 4.57 9.68
N SER A 73 7.20 3.61 10.03
CA SER A 73 8.42 3.31 9.28
C SER A 73 8.14 2.91 7.83
N ALA A 74 7.15 2.05 7.58
CA ALA A 74 6.77 1.66 6.22
C ALA A 74 6.23 2.85 5.41
N GLY A 75 5.39 3.70 6.03
CA GLY A 75 4.90 4.93 5.43
C GLY A 75 6.02 5.90 5.06
N LEU A 76 6.97 6.13 5.98
CA LEU A 76 8.10 7.03 5.77
C LEU A 76 9.02 6.55 4.66
N ARG A 77 9.38 5.26 4.63
CA ARG A 77 10.18 4.66 3.55
C ARG A 77 9.49 4.79 2.20
N SER A 78 8.17 4.56 2.16
CA SER A 78 7.38 4.70 0.93
C SER A 78 7.34 6.15 0.44
N ALA A 79 7.16 7.12 1.36
CA ALA A 79 7.18 8.54 1.04
C ALA A 79 8.55 8.99 0.51
N TRP A 80 9.64 8.52 1.13
CA TRP A 80 11.00 8.79 0.69
C TRP A 80 11.25 8.26 -0.74
N LEU A 81 10.87 6.99 -1.00
CA LEU A 81 11.00 6.40 -2.35
C LEU A 81 10.14 7.14 -3.38
N LYS A 82 8.91 7.51 -3.03
CA LYS A 82 8.03 8.28 -3.91
C LYS A 82 8.63 9.65 -4.26
N TYR A 83 9.31 10.31 -3.33
CA TYR A 83 9.94 11.61 -3.56
C TYR A 83 11.25 11.49 -4.33
N HIS A 84 12.18 10.66 -3.88
CA HIS A 84 13.53 10.57 -4.43
C HIS A 84 13.66 9.66 -5.65
N GLN A 85 12.84 8.60 -5.73
CA GLN A 85 12.92 7.56 -6.77
C GLN A 85 11.54 7.24 -7.37
N PRO A 86 10.83 8.25 -7.93
CA PRO A 86 9.46 8.08 -8.40
C PRO A 86 9.33 7.02 -9.50
N ALA A 87 10.31 6.90 -10.39
CA ALA A 87 10.32 5.88 -11.45
C ALA A 87 10.32 4.47 -10.85
N ALA A 88 11.29 4.19 -9.97
CA ALA A 88 11.44 2.88 -9.35
C ALA A 88 10.26 2.53 -8.45
N PHE A 89 9.74 3.51 -7.72
CA PHE A 89 8.56 3.35 -6.88
C PHE A 89 7.34 2.96 -7.71
N THR A 90 7.03 3.69 -8.80
CA THR A 90 5.91 3.36 -9.68
C THR A 90 6.11 1.99 -10.36
N CYS A 91 7.33 1.69 -10.83
CA CYS A 91 7.64 0.39 -11.43
C CYS A 91 7.37 -0.78 -10.45
N ALA A 92 7.82 -0.64 -9.20
CA ALA A 92 7.58 -1.63 -8.15
C ALA A 92 6.09 -1.79 -7.83
N LEU A 93 5.35 -0.67 -7.74
CA LEU A 93 3.90 -0.70 -7.51
C LEU A 93 3.15 -1.41 -8.64
N LEU A 94 3.50 -1.12 -9.90
CA LEU A 94 2.86 -1.75 -11.04
C LEU A 94 3.16 -3.26 -11.11
N ASN A 95 4.39 -3.68 -10.81
CA ASN A 95 4.75 -5.11 -10.73
C ASN A 95 4.11 -5.84 -9.54
N SER A 96 3.61 -5.12 -8.54
CA SER A 96 2.94 -5.69 -7.37
C SER A 96 1.44 -5.91 -7.59
N GLN A 97 0.88 -5.47 -8.73
CA GLN A 97 -0.52 -5.65 -9.07
C GLN A 97 -0.91 -7.15 -9.10
N PRO A 98 -2.14 -7.50 -8.70
CA PRO A 98 -3.27 -6.61 -8.38
C PRO A 98 -3.30 -6.13 -6.91
N ARG A 99 -2.22 -6.30 -6.14
CA ARG A 99 -2.18 -6.03 -4.68
C ARG A 99 -2.18 -4.53 -4.32
N GLY A 100 -2.72 -3.67 -5.18
CA GLY A 100 -2.75 -2.21 -5.00
C GLY A 100 -4.15 -1.63 -5.18
N PHE A 101 -4.41 -0.53 -4.47
CA PHE A 101 -5.70 0.18 -4.53
C PHE A 101 -5.90 0.94 -5.85
N TYR A 102 -4.82 1.41 -6.47
CA TYR A 102 -4.86 2.24 -7.68
C TYR A 102 -4.72 1.40 -8.95
N ALA A 103 -5.52 1.74 -9.96
CA ALA A 103 -5.41 1.14 -11.28
C ALA A 103 -4.07 1.51 -11.93
N PRO A 104 -3.48 0.63 -12.78
CA PRO A 104 -2.20 0.91 -13.43
C PRO A 104 -2.14 2.25 -14.17
N ALA A 105 -3.23 2.62 -14.88
CA ALA A 105 -3.31 3.90 -15.57
C ALA A 105 -3.22 5.12 -14.63
N GLN A 106 -3.78 5.01 -13.41
CA GLN A 106 -3.70 6.08 -12.40
C GLN A 106 -2.27 6.19 -11.86
N LEU A 107 -1.62 5.07 -11.55
CA LEU A 107 -0.22 5.04 -11.09
C LEU A 107 0.73 5.69 -12.11
N ILE A 108 0.50 5.40 -13.39
CA ILE A 108 1.25 6.00 -14.49
C ILE A 108 1.03 7.52 -14.54
N LYS A 109 -0.21 7.99 -14.43
CA LYS A 109 -0.54 9.43 -14.44
C LYS A 109 0.03 10.19 -13.23
N MET A 110 0.12 9.55 -12.08
CA MET A 110 0.64 10.14 -10.84
C MET A 110 2.17 10.24 -10.82
N THR A 111 2.86 9.68 -11.82
CA THR A 111 4.33 9.74 -11.91
C THR A 111 4.78 11.07 -12.54
N PRO A 112 5.59 11.89 -11.86
CA PRO A 112 5.92 13.24 -12.34
C PRO A 112 6.69 13.25 -13.67
N PRO A 113 6.22 13.98 -14.71
CA PRO A 113 6.84 13.99 -16.04
C PRO A 113 8.27 14.54 -16.08
N TRP A 114 8.64 15.41 -15.14
CA TRP A 114 9.99 16.00 -15.05
C TRP A 114 10.98 15.15 -14.26
N ARG A 115 10.55 14.03 -13.66
CA ARG A 115 11.43 13.05 -12.98
C ARG A 115 11.47 11.68 -13.65
N THR A 116 10.64 11.48 -14.67
CA THR A 116 10.62 10.27 -15.49
C THR A 116 10.32 10.65 -16.94
N SER A 117 11.17 10.27 -17.89
CA SER A 117 10.76 10.41 -19.29
C SER A 117 9.57 9.48 -19.53
N LYS A 118 8.50 10.04 -20.10
CA LYS A 118 7.26 9.33 -20.44
C LYS A 118 7.45 8.46 -21.67
N THR A 119 8.44 7.59 -21.67
CA THR A 119 8.71 6.69 -22.78
C THR A 119 8.10 5.33 -22.43
N TYR A 120 6.77 5.26 -22.46
CA TYR A 120 6.01 4.01 -22.26
C TYR A 120 6.16 3.12 -23.49
N ARG A 121 7.31 2.47 -23.65
CA ARG A 121 7.49 1.50 -24.73
C ARG A 121 7.06 0.14 -24.23
N CYS A 122 5.93 -0.36 -24.71
CA CYS A 122 5.67 -1.80 -24.65
C CYS A 122 6.59 -2.48 -25.67
N ASP A 123 7.77 -2.92 -25.24
CA ASP A 123 8.61 -3.78 -26.09
C ASP A 123 8.76 -5.14 -25.43
N SER A 124 8.66 -6.12 -26.30
CA SER A 124 8.87 -7.55 -26.17
C SER A 124 10.22 -8.01 -25.62
N GLN A 125 10.93 -7.21 -24.81
CA GLN A 125 12.22 -7.62 -24.23
C GLN A 125 12.09 -8.26 -22.85
N ARG A 126 11.02 -7.97 -22.10
CA ARG A 126 10.75 -8.58 -20.79
C ARG A 126 9.25 -8.78 -20.55
N LEU A 127 8.90 -9.77 -19.70
CA LEU A 127 7.52 -10.00 -19.28
C LEU A 127 7.01 -8.89 -18.35
N GLY A 128 7.82 -8.48 -17.37
CA GLY A 128 7.47 -7.50 -16.34
C GLY A 128 7.67 -6.03 -16.74
N ILE A 129 7.27 -5.13 -15.86
CA ILE A 129 7.53 -3.68 -16.00
C ILE A 129 8.95 -3.43 -15.52
N ASN A 130 9.70 -2.63 -16.28
CA ASN A 130 11.11 -2.39 -16.02
C ASN A 130 11.44 -0.91 -16.10
N LEU A 131 12.56 -0.54 -15.49
CA LEU A 131 13.18 0.76 -15.68
C LEU A 131 14.24 0.66 -16.76
N GLU A 132 14.25 1.62 -17.67
CA GLU A 132 15.34 1.80 -18.63
C GLU A 132 15.89 3.21 -18.53
N GLN A 133 17.18 3.34 -18.79
CA GLN A 133 17.82 4.64 -18.89
C GLN A 133 17.49 5.25 -20.25
N ASP A 134 16.82 6.39 -20.24
CA ASP A 134 16.52 7.20 -21.41
C ASP A 134 17.22 8.55 -21.25
N LYS A 135 18.40 8.63 -21.90
CA LYS A 135 19.37 9.72 -21.74
C LYS A 135 19.78 9.90 -20.28
N GLU A 136 19.37 11.00 -19.66
CA GLU A 136 19.69 11.37 -18.27
C GLU A 136 18.58 10.99 -17.28
N THR A 137 17.49 10.38 -17.76
CA THR A 137 16.31 10.07 -16.93
C THR A 137 15.95 8.59 -16.98
N LEU A 138 15.18 8.13 -15.99
CA LEU A 138 14.61 6.78 -16.00
C LEU A 138 13.25 6.79 -16.70
N ALA A 139 13.08 5.92 -17.67
CA ALA A 139 11.82 5.63 -18.36
C ALA A 139 11.15 4.39 -17.79
N LEU A 140 9.82 4.43 -17.68
CA LEU A 140 9.00 3.27 -17.33
C LEU A 140 8.68 2.45 -18.59
N ARG A 141 9.20 1.23 -18.66
CA ARG A 141 8.90 0.26 -19.70
C ARG A 141 7.79 -0.68 -19.25
N LEU A 142 6.66 -0.64 -19.95
CA LEU A 142 5.51 -1.49 -19.63
C LEU A 142 5.70 -2.90 -20.21
N GLY A 143 5.35 -3.92 -19.42
CA GLY A 143 5.41 -5.31 -19.84
C GLY A 143 4.22 -5.74 -20.68
N LEU A 144 4.40 -6.76 -21.52
CA LEU A 144 3.33 -7.30 -22.38
C LEU A 144 2.12 -7.83 -21.60
N HIS A 145 2.31 -8.24 -20.35
CA HIS A 145 1.24 -8.72 -19.47
C HIS A 145 0.19 -7.63 -19.15
N MET A 146 0.50 -6.35 -19.36
CA MET A 146 -0.45 -5.26 -19.16
C MET A 146 -1.42 -5.09 -20.34
N ILE A 147 -1.15 -5.73 -21.49
CA ILE A 147 -2.03 -5.66 -22.66
C ILE A 147 -3.22 -6.57 -22.39
N ASN A 148 -4.41 -5.96 -22.31
CA ASN A 148 -5.64 -6.71 -22.09
C ASN A 148 -5.85 -7.76 -23.19
N GLY A 149 -6.19 -9.00 -22.81
CA GLY A 149 -6.37 -10.11 -23.73
C GLY A 149 -5.09 -10.76 -24.27
N PHE A 150 -3.90 -10.29 -23.86
CA PHE A 150 -2.64 -10.89 -24.29
C PHE A 150 -2.26 -12.08 -23.40
N SER A 151 -2.13 -13.28 -23.98
CA SER A 151 -1.83 -14.47 -23.20
C SER A 151 -0.39 -14.47 -22.70
N GLN A 152 -0.16 -14.93 -21.46
CA GLN A 152 1.18 -15.08 -20.90
C GLN A 152 2.05 -16.04 -21.74
N THR A 153 1.44 -17.09 -22.27
CA THR A 153 2.09 -18.03 -23.21
C THR A 153 2.49 -17.35 -24.51
N GLY A 154 1.65 -16.45 -25.05
CA GLY A 154 1.97 -15.61 -26.20
C GLY A 154 3.13 -14.66 -25.91
N ALA A 155 3.15 -14.05 -24.72
CA ALA A 155 4.24 -13.17 -24.28
C ALA A 155 5.59 -13.90 -24.20
N ILE A 156 5.62 -15.09 -23.59
CA ILE A 156 6.84 -15.90 -23.47
C ILE A 156 7.36 -16.29 -24.86
N ARG A 157 6.48 -16.73 -25.76
CA ARG A 157 6.88 -17.10 -27.13
C ARG A 157 7.48 -15.92 -27.89
N LEU A 158 6.88 -14.75 -27.72
CA LEU A 158 7.33 -13.54 -28.39
C LEU A 158 8.70 -13.10 -27.85
N LEU A 159 8.92 -13.22 -26.54
CA LEU A 159 10.21 -12.99 -25.91
C LEU A 159 11.28 -13.96 -26.41
N ASN A 160 10.97 -15.26 -26.48
CA ASN A 160 11.89 -16.28 -26.99
C ASN A 160 12.25 -16.02 -28.45
N ALA A 161 11.25 -15.76 -29.30
CA ALA A 161 11.48 -15.41 -30.69
C ALA A 161 12.40 -14.19 -30.81
N ARG A 162 12.21 -13.16 -29.97
CA ARG A 162 13.08 -11.98 -29.96
C ARG A 162 14.49 -12.28 -29.47
N ALA A 163 14.67 -13.17 -28.51
CA ALA A 163 15.98 -13.53 -27.98
C ALA A 163 16.92 -14.03 -29.09
N ASP A 164 16.37 -14.73 -30.09
CA ASP A 164 17.14 -15.20 -31.25
C ASP A 164 17.55 -14.06 -32.20
N ARG A 165 16.63 -13.15 -32.52
CA ARG A 165 16.93 -11.90 -33.27
C ARG A 165 15.89 -10.82 -33.04
N ALA A 166 16.29 -9.55 -33.18
CA ALA A 166 15.34 -8.44 -33.22
C ALA A 166 14.34 -8.58 -34.39
N PHE A 167 13.09 -8.19 -34.18
CA PHE A 167 12.08 -8.17 -35.23
C PHE A 167 12.40 -7.06 -36.24
N ARG A 168 12.39 -7.40 -37.53
CA ARG A 168 12.74 -6.45 -38.59
C ARG A 168 11.57 -5.58 -39.03
N ASN A 169 10.37 -6.14 -39.02
CA ASN A 169 9.14 -5.46 -39.43
C ASN A 169 7.91 -6.14 -38.79
N LEU A 170 6.73 -5.58 -39.02
CA LEU A 170 5.46 -6.11 -38.49
C LEU A 170 5.16 -7.53 -39.01
N GLN A 171 5.62 -7.89 -40.21
CA GLN A 171 5.38 -9.20 -40.80
C GLN A 171 6.23 -10.29 -40.11
N ASP A 172 7.51 -10.01 -39.87
CA ASP A 172 8.42 -10.85 -39.07
C ASP A 172 7.90 -11.00 -37.63
N PHE A 173 7.31 -9.93 -37.07
CA PHE A 173 6.62 -9.97 -35.79
C PHE A 173 5.38 -10.84 -35.79
N ALA A 174 4.56 -10.82 -36.85
CA ALA A 174 3.35 -11.62 -36.93
C ALA A 174 3.63 -13.10 -37.18
N GLN A 175 4.63 -13.43 -38.01
CA GLN A 175 4.87 -14.80 -38.47
C GLN A 175 5.72 -15.63 -37.51
N ARG A 176 6.76 -15.03 -36.91
CA ARG A 176 7.74 -15.76 -36.10
C ARG A 176 7.18 -16.35 -34.78
N PRO A 177 6.29 -15.68 -34.03
CA PRO A 177 5.68 -16.24 -32.83
C PRO A 177 4.48 -17.15 -33.12
N ALA A 178 4.00 -17.21 -34.36
CA ALA A 178 2.66 -17.69 -34.72
C ALA A 178 2.53 -19.19 -35.02
N SER A 179 3.36 -20.07 -34.44
CA SER A 179 3.11 -21.52 -34.49
C SER A 179 1.85 -21.95 -33.71
N THR A 180 1.14 -21.04 -33.03
CA THR A 180 -0.26 -21.23 -32.60
C THR A 180 -0.93 -19.86 -32.41
N LYS A 181 -2.17 -19.71 -32.92
CA LYS A 181 -2.98 -18.47 -32.95
C LYS A 181 -2.73 -17.54 -31.74
N LEU A 182 -2.28 -16.31 -32.01
CA LEU A 182 -2.42 -15.19 -31.08
C LEU A 182 -3.92 -14.87 -30.97
N THR A 183 -4.59 -15.41 -29.95
CA THR A 183 -6.02 -15.15 -29.74
C THR A 183 -6.20 -13.74 -29.23
N TYR A 184 -6.35 -12.78 -30.14
CA TYR A 184 -6.77 -11.41 -29.82
C TYR A 184 -8.27 -11.42 -29.50
N ARG A 185 -8.64 -11.43 -28.22
CA ARG A 185 -10.05 -11.23 -27.82
C ARG A 185 -10.41 -9.76 -28.01
N HIS A 186 -11.16 -9.46 -29.07
CA HIS A 186 -11.77 -8.16 -29.34
C HIS A 186 -12.44 -7.60 -28.07
N SER A 187 -11.82 -6.62 -27.43
CA SER A 187 -12.46 -5.72 -26.47
C SER A 187 -11.64 -4.42 -26.35
N LEU A 188 -11.35 -3.80 -27.49
CA LEU A 188 -10.94 -2.40 -27.53
C LEU A 188 -12.21 -1.55 -27.65
N GLN A 189 -12.72 -1.06 -26.53
CA GLN A 189 -13.31 0.28 -26.52
C GLN A 189 -12.17 1.28 -26.28
N PRO A 190 -12.04 2.33 -27.10
CA PRO A 190 -11.00 3.32 -26.96
C PRO A 190 -11.37 4.32 -25.85
N THR A 191 -10.71 4.21 -24.70
CA THR A 191 -10.77 5.27 -23.67
C THR A 191 -9.37 5.73 -23.31
N LEU A 192 -8.73 6.38 -24.28
CA LEU A 192 -7.55 7.24 -24.08
C LEU A 192 -7.66 8.44 -25.02
N LEU A 193 -8.54 9.38 -24.64
CA LEU A 193 -8.34 10.82 -24.78
C LEU A 193 -8.41 11.40 -23.36
#